data_AF-A0A9P1MQ12-F1
#
_entry.id   AF-A0A9P1MQ12-F1
#
_cell.length_a   1.000
_cell.length_b   1.000
_cell.length_c   1.000
_cell.angle_alpha   90.00
_cell.angle_beta   90.00
_cell.angle_gamma   90.00
#
_symmetry.space_group_name_H-M   'P 1'
#
loop_
_entity.id
_entity.type
_entity.pdbx_description
1 polymer ?
#
loop_
_entity_poly.entity_id
_entity_poly.type
_entity_poly.pdbx_seq_one_letter_code
_entity_poly.pdbx_strand_id
1 'polypeptide(L)'
;MWLYPLLLTTFCSFSCTSSSWENLNLPTRLLEYHIRSNIDLKERCLIDSNCPIKSDLLTSSRCWGYEEDCHLNDTYAHEVELGKCNLHTDRPIVRDAPQVFFDQGDFGYLKSRLIKNEICISNNSLMSSLSCSDSLLYCYARNIFFDLSSFQVAGSARYRNDLIHEGEIGGNCEIFNSEVLNRNLDAKSYLQSWAHELKHFSSSNSFSVSQENCDIIFERPTVLMKLDASINMYHHFCDFVNLYASLHINNSFAQQIDVVWWDTHSEGFIDKFFGITWEAFSVKKPTELINLAGKRVCFRDVMLPLLARQRFGLFYNMPLTPGCSGSGLIHSFSHFILHRLQVEQTDKF
;
A
#
# COMPACT_ATOMS: atom_id res chain seq x y z
N MET A 1 -10.85 52.13 -41.68
CA MET A 1 -11.72 50.95 -41.72
C MET A 1 -10.90 49.80 -42.30
N TRP A 2 -10.21 49.05 -41.44
CA TRP A 2 -9.42 47.87 -41.81
C TRP A 2 -10.05 46.67 -41.11
N LEU A 3 -10.56 45.71 -41.87
CA LEU A 3 -11.10 44.45 -41.36
C LEU A 3 -9.98 43.42 -41.35
N TYR A 4 -9.53 43.00 -40.16
CA TYR A 4 -8.69 41.83 -39.97
C TYR A 4 -9.55 40.58 -39.83
N PRO A 5 -9.18 39.43 -40.41
CA PRO A 5 -9.88 38.17 -40.17
C PRO A 5 -9.43 37.58 -38.83
N LEU A 6 -10.39 37.29 -37.95
CA LEU A 6 -10.17 36.48 -36.76
C LEU A 6 -9.89 35.02 -37.18
N LEU A 7 -8.66 34.56 -36.93
CA LEU A 7 -8.37 33.12 -36.86
C LEU A 7 -8.93 32.60 -35.52
N LEU A 8 -9.96 31.75 -35.60
CA LEU A 8 -10.36 30.90 -34.48
C LEU A 8 -9.25 29.85 -34.27
N THR A 9 -8.41 30.05 -33.26
CA THR A 9 -7.59 28.98 -32.70
C THR A 9 -8.47 28.15 -31.78
N THR A 10 -8.88 26.97 -32.25
CA THR A 10 -9.43 25.90 -31.44
C THR A 10 -8.37 25.44 -30.43
N PHE A 11 -8.54 25.81 -29.16
CA PHE A 11 -7.81 25.21 -28.05
C PHE A 11 -8.26 23.75 -27.93
N CYS A 12 -7.41 22.85 -28.43
CA CYS A 12 -7.55 21.42 -28.18
C CYS A 12 -6.98 21.15 -26.78
N SER A 13 -7.85 21.05 -25.79
CA SER A 13 -7.50 20.64 -24.43
C SER A 13 -7.18 19.14 -24.39
N PHE A 14 -5.99 18.76 -24.87
CA PHE A 14 -5.43 17.44 -24.59
C PHE A 14 -4.79 17.44 -23.21
N SER A 15 -5.58 17.17 -22.17
CA SER A 15 -5.02 16.59 -20.93
C SER A 15 -4.90 15.08 -21.14
N CYS A 16 -3.87 14.68 -21.88
CA CYS A 16 -3.42 13.29 -21.88
C CYS A 16 -2.12 13.27 -21.07
N THR A 17 -2.23 13.09 -19.76
CA THR A 17 -1.08 12.56 -19.02
C THR A 17 -0.96 11.09 -19.42
N SER A 18 -0.29 10.82 -20.54
CA SER A 18 0.17 9.48 -20.83
C SER A 18 1.12 9.12 -19.70
N SER A 19 0.67 8.33 -18.72
CA SER A 19 1.61 7.77 -17.74
C SER A 19 2.52 6.83 -18.52
N SER A 20 3.75 7.27 -18.83
CA SER A 20 4.75 6.45 -19.52
C SER A 20 4.90 5.14 -18.77
N TRP A 21 5.03 4.01 -19.49
CA TRP A 21 5.32 2.70 -18.89
C TRP A 21 6.57 2.74 -18.00
N GLU A 22 7.51 3.64 -18.32
CA GLU A 22 8.71 3.93 -17.54
C GLU A 22 8.41 4.41 -16.11
N ASN A 23 7.28 5.10 -15.89
CA ASN A 23 6.88 5.59 -14.57
C ASN A 23 6.55 4.47 -13.58
N LEU A 24 6.27 3.26 -14.07
CA LEU A 24 6.09 2.10 -13.21
C LEU A 24 7.42 1.62 -12.63
N ASN A 25 8.53 1.77 -13.36
CA ASN A 25 9.89 1.44 -12.91
C ASN A 25 9.94 0.09 -12.17
N LEU A 26 9.54 -0.96 -12.88
CA LEU A 26 9.51 -2.35 -12.39
C LEU A 26 10.44 -3.21 -13.25
N PRO A 27 11.09 -4.24 -12.66
CA PRO A 27 11.77 -5.27 -13.45
C PRO A 27 10.83 -5.86 -14.48
N THR A 28 11.32 -6.18 -15.69
CA THR A 28 10.49 -6.64 -16.82
C THR A 28 9.48 -7.73 -16.45
N ARG A 29 9.91 -8.74 -15.66
CA ARG A 29 9.00 -9.81 -15.21
C ARG A 29 7.93 -9.29 -14.24
N LEU A 30 8.28 -8.45 -13.27
CA LEU A 30 7.28 -7.92 -12.34
C LEU A 30 6.33 -6.94 -13.04
N LEU A 31 6.84 -6.18 -14.01
CA LEU A 31 6.05 -5.30 -14.87
C LEU A 31 5.01 -6.10 -15.68
N GLU A 32 5.43 -7.21 -16.28
CA GLU A 32 4.55 -8.14 -16.99
C GLU A 32 3.41 -8.64 -16.10
N TYR A 33 3.74 -9.16 -14.91
CA TYR A 33 2.73 -9.65 -13.98
C TYR A 33 1.81 -8.53 -13.48
N HIS A 34 2.33 -7.33 -13.20
CA HIS A 34 1.53 -6.20 -12.77
C HIS A 34 0.55 -5.73 -13.85
N ILE A 35 1.03 -5.54 -15.09
CA ILE A 35 0.18 -5.16 -16.23
C ILE A 35 -0.90 -6.22 -16.44
N ARG A 36 -0.54 -7.50 -16.36
CA ARG A 36 -1.50 -8.60 -16.54
C ARG A 36 -2.59 -8.64 -15.47
N SER A 37 -2.22 -8.45 -14.20
CA SER A 37 -3.17 -8.49 -13.07
C SER A 37 -4.04 -7.24 -12.96
N ASN A 38 -3.63 -6.13 -13.60
CA ASN A 38 -4.36 -4.87 -13.59
C ASN A 38 -5.13 -4.70 -14.91
N ILE A 39 -6.46 -4.80 -14.85
CA ILE A 39 -7.30 -4.82 -16.05
C ILE A 39 -7.14 -3.55 -16.91
N ASP A 40 -7.07 -2.37 -16.29
CA ASP A 40 -6.92 -1.09 -16.99
C ASP A 40 -5.56 -1.00 -17.69
N LEU A 41 -4.48 -1.43 -17.02
CA LEU A 41 -3.14 -1.47 -17.61
C LEU A 41 -3.04 -2.53 -18.72
N LYS A 42 -3.68 -3.69 -18.54
CA LYS A 42 -3.72 -4.76 -19.54
C LYS A 42 -4.38 -4.28 -20.82
N GLU A 43 -5.59 -3.72 -20.71
CA GLU A 43 -6.36 -3.20 -21.84
C GLU A 43 -5.58 -2.11 -22.58
N ARG A 44 -4.99 -1.17 -21.82
CA ARG A 44 -4.12 -0.13 -22.40
C ARG A 44 -2.90 -0.71 -23.11
N CYS A 45 -2.23 -1.69 -22.53
CA CYS A 45 -1.03 -2.30 -23.12
C CYS A 45 -1.35 -3.04 -24.42
N LEU A 46 -2.52 -3.69 -24.54
CA LEU A 46 -2.92 -4.41 -25.74
C LEU A 46 -3.15 -3.51 -26.97
N ILE A 47 -3.47 -2.23 -26.74
CA ILE A 47 -3.70 -1.25 -27.82
C ILE A 47 -2.51 -0.31 -28.06
N ASP A 48 -1.59 -0.19 -27.10
CA ASP A 48 -0.44 0.71 -27.17
C ASP A 48 0.74 0.02 -27.89
N SER A 49 1.11 0.53 -29.06
CA SER A 49 2.25 0.00 -29.83
C SER A 49 3.61 0.15 -29.12
N ASN A 50 3.68 0.98 -28.08
CA ASN A 50 4.87 1.19 -27.26
C ASN A 50 4.84 0.40 -25.94
N CYS A 51 3.87 -0.50 -25.73
CA CYS A 51 3.87 -1.30 -24.52
C CYS A 51 5.15 -2.17 -24.44
N PRO A 52 5.87 -2.17 -23.31
CA PRO A 52 7.12 -2.92 -23.16
C PRO A 52 6.91 -4.45 -23.09
N ILE A 53 5.66 -4.91 -22.96
CA ILE A 53 5.30 -6.32 -22.80
C ILE A 53 4.59 -6.82 -24.06
N LYS A 54 4.99 -8.00 -24.53
CA LYS A 54 4.36 -8.66 -25.69
C LYS A 54 2.96 -9.13 -25.34
N SER A 55 2.01 -8.96 -26.27
CA SER A 55 0.60 -9.34 -26.12
C SER A 55 0.41 -10.80 -25.69
N ASP A 56 1.22 -11.72 -26.22
CA ASP A 56 1.11 -13.17 -25.95
C ASP A 56 1.41 -13.53 -24.49
N LEU A 57 2.19 -12.70 -23.79
CA LEU A 57 2.47 -12.90 -22.36
C LEU A 57 1.26 -12.52 -21.51
N LEU A 58 0.47 -11.53 -21.95
CA LEU A 58 -0.68 -11.00 -21.21
C LEU A 58 -1.93 -11.89 -21.31
N THR A 59 -1.95 -12.85 -22.23
CA THR A 59 -3.05 -13.82 -22.43
C THR A 59 -2.77 -15.18 -21.79
N SER A 60 -1.59 -15.39 -21.21
CA SER A 60 -1.26 -16.63 -20.51
C SER A 60 -1.93 -16.74 -19.13
N SER A 61 -2.08 -17.96 -18.60
CA SER A 61 -2.74 -18.26 -17.31
C SER A 61 -1.96 -17.80 -16.08
N ARG A 62 -0.69 -17.39 -16.22
CA ARG A 62 0.17 -17.07 -15.07
C ARG A 62 -0.39 -15.89 -14.27
N CYS A 63 -0.21 -15.93 -12.96
CA CYS A 63 -0.86 -15.03 -12.01
C CYS A 63 -0.03 -14.91 -10.73
N TRP A 64 -0.28 -13.88 -9.91
CA TRP A 64 0.41 -13.76 -8.63
C TRP A 64 0.00 -14.86 -7.67
N GLY A 65 -1.27 -15.26 -7.71
CA GLY A 65 -1.83 -16.26 -6.83
C GLY A 65 -3.03 -15.80 -6.02
N TYR A 66 -3.28 -14.49 -5.93
CA TYR A 66 -4.41 -13.91 -5.20
C TYR A 66 -5.63 -13.62 -6.06
N GLU A 67 -5.50 -13.73 -7.39
CA GLU A 67 -6.59 -13.62 -8.36
C GLU A 67 -7.55 -14.82 -8.24
N GLU A 68 -8.85 -14.62 -8.53
CA GLU A 68 -9.92 -15.61 -8.29
C GLU A 68 -9.68 -16.94 -9.03
N ASP A 69 -9.27 -16.88 -10.31
CA ASP A 69 -9.06 -18.06 -11.16
C ASP A 69 -7.58 -18.52 -11.24
N CYS A 70 -6.78 -18.20 -10.22
CA CYS A 70 -5.36 -18.56 -10.20
C CYS A 70 -5.10 -19.92 -9.53
N HIS A 71 -4.61 -20.89 -10.30
CA HIS A 71 -4.16 -22.18 -9.77
C HIS A 71 -2.71 -22.12 -9.28
N LEU A 72 -2.35 -22.95 -8.30
CA LEU A 72 -0.98 -23.00 -7.74
C LEU A 72 0.11 -23.16 -8.82
N ASN A 73 -0.13 -23.97 -9.85
CA ASN A 73 0.82 -24.22 -10.93
C ASN A 73 1.00 -23.01 -11.88
N ASP A 74 0.08 -22.05 -11.84
CA ASP A 74 0.15 -20.82 -12.63
C ASP A 74 0.76 -19.65 -11.83
N THR A 75 1.07 -19.86 -10.55
CA THR A 75 1.59 -18.79 -9.68
C THR A 75 2.99 -18.34 -10.06
N TYR A 76 3.31 -17.09 -9.75
CA TYR A 76 4.67 -16.56 -9.82
C TYR A 76 5.68 -17.45 -9.09
N ALA A 77 5.37 -17.87 -7.86
CA ALA A 77 6.23 -18.73 -7.05
C ALA A 77 6.54 -20.04 -7.77
N HIS A 78 5.54 -20.66 -8.40
CA HIS A 78 5.72 -21.89 -9.16
C HIS A 78 6.60 -21.68 -10.41
N GLU A 79 6.37 -20.60 -11.18
CA GLU A 79 7.16 -20.31 -12.39
C GLU A 79 8.65 -20.15 -12.07
N VAL A 80 8.99 -19.54 -10.93
CA VAL A 80 10.39 -19.35 -10.50
C VAL A 80 10.92 -20.50 -9.64
N GLU A 81 10.23 -21.64 -9.62
CA GLU A 81 10.58 -22.85 -8.88
C GLU A 81 10.78 -22.64 -7.36
N LEU A 82 9.97 -21.77 -6.77
CA LEU A 82 9.89 -21.50 -5.34
C LEU A 82 8.67 -22.23 -4.72
N GLY A 83 8.41 -22.00 -3.42
CA GLY A 83 7.31 -22.62 -2.69
C GLY A 83 7.52 -24.11 -2.40
N LYS A 84 8.79 -24.56 -2.35
CA LYS A 84 9.15 -25.98 -2.22
C LYS A 84 9.00 -26.44 -0.78
N CYS A 85 8.32 -27.57 -0.57
CA CYS A 85 8.16 -28.22 0.72
C CYS A 85 8.80 -29.62 0.72
N ASN A 86 9.87 -29.77 1.51
CA ASN A 86 10.50 -31.05 1.79
C ASN A 86 9.86 -31.65 3.05
N LEU A 87 8.98 -32.63 2.86
CA LEU A 87 8.39 -33.39 3.96
C LEU A 87 9.44 -34.34 4.54
N HIS A 88 10.25 -33.86 5.48
CA HIS A 88 11.10 -34.75 6.29
C HIS A 88 10.22 -35.65 7.17
N THR A 89 10.57 -36.93 7.25
CA THR A 89 9.81 -37.99 7.94
C THR A 89 9.67 -37.81 9.46
N ASP A 90 10.50 -36.95 10.07
CA ASP A 90 10.64 -36.85 11.53
C ASP A 90 9.78 -35.74 12.15
N ARG A 91 8.98 -35.01 11.35
CA ARG A 91 8.04 -33.99 11.83
C ARG A 91 6.62 -34.32 11.39
N PRO A 92 5.59 -33.97 12.20
CA PRO A 92 4.21 -34.22 11.82
C PRO A 92 3.92 -33.59 10.46
N ILE A 93 3.44 -34.41 9.53
CA ILE A 93 3.06 -33.99 8.19
C ILE A 93 1.92 -32.98 8.33
N VAL A 94 2.20 -31.70 8.04
CA VAL A 94 1.13 -30.75 7.76
C VAL A 94 0.52 -31.20 6.44
N ARG A 95 -0.72 -31.71 6.49
CA ARG A 95 -1.48 -32.01 5.27
C ARG A 95 -1.53 -30.74 4.42
N ASP A 96 -1.27 -30.87 3.13
CA ASP A 96 -1.28 -29.75 2.18
C ASP A 96 -0.29 -28.63 2.55
N ALA A 97 0.87 -28.97 3.12
CA ALA A 97 1.93 -28.02 3.47
C ALA A 97 2.25 -26.98 2.37
N PRO A 98 2.32 -27.32 1.07
CA PRO A 98 2.50 -26.32 0.01
C PRO A 98 1.41 -25.25 -0.03
N GLN A 99 0.14 -25.65 0.11
CA GLN A 99 -0.99 -24.73 0.11
C GLN A 99 -0.97 -23.85 1.37
N VAL A 100 -0.71 -24.44 2.55
CA VAL A 100 -0.61 -23.69 3.82
C VAL A 100 0.53 -22.68 3.76
N PHE A 101 1.69 -23.07 3.23
CA PHE A 101 2.81 -22.15 3.01
C PHE A 101 2.44 -21.00 2.08
N PHE A 102 1.78 -21.30 0.96
CA PHE A 102 1.33 -20.29 0.01
C PHE A 102 0.33 -19.30 0.64
N ASP A 103 -0.63 -19.79 1.41
CA ASP A 103 -1.68 -18.98 2.04
C ASP A 103 -1.17 -18.11 3.20
N GLN A 104 -0.07 -18.50 3.86
CA GLN A 104 0.42 -17.82 5.07
C GLN A 104 1.73 -17.05 4.86
N GLY A 105 2.59 -17.52 3.96
CA GLY A 105 3.94 -17.00 3.75
C GLY A 105 4.24 -16.55 2.31
N ASP A 106 3.26 -16.56 1.42
CA ASP A 106 3.41 -16.14 0.02
C ASP A 106 2.21 -15.25 -0.41
N PHE A 107 2.05 -15.03 -1.71
CA PHE A 107 0.99 -14.19 -2.29
C PHE A 107 -0.43 -14.58 -1.86
N GLY A 108 -0.68 -15.84 -1.49
CA GLY A 108 -1.97 -16.28 -0.96
C GLY A 108 -2.42 -15.52 0.28
N TYR A 109 -1.46 -15.02 1.08
CA TYR A 109 -1.72 -14.19 2.25
C TYR A 109 -2.56 -12.94 1.93
N LEU A 110 -2.42 -12.39 0.72
CA LEU A 110 -3.10 -11.15 0.32
C LEU A 110 -4.59 -11.35 0.02
N LYS A 111 -5.05 -12.57 -0.28
CA LYS A 111 -6.43 -12.85 -0.72
C LYS A 111 -7.48 -12.26 0.22
N SER A 112 -7.38 -12.56 1.52
CA SER A 112 -8.37 -12.08 2.49
C SER A 112 -8.25 -10.57 2.76
N ARG A 113 -7.14 -9.93 2.39
CA ARG A 113 -6.96 -8.47 2.54
C ARG A 113 -7.42 -7.66 1.32
N LEU A 114 -7.71 -8.34 0.20
CA LEU A 114 -8.35 -7.73 -0.96
C LEU A 114 -9.85 -7.48 -0.74
N ILE A 115 -10.48 -8.26 0.14
CA ILE A 115 -11.88 -8.09 0.54
C ILE A 115 -11.96 -6.88 1.48
N LYS A 116 -12.68 -5.83 1.05
CA LYS A 116 -12.80 -4.57 1.78
C LYS A 116 -14.22 -4.36 2.29
N ASN A 117 -14.31 -3.98 3.55
CA ASN A 117 -15.50 -3.48 4.21
C ASN A 117 -15.63 -1.97 3.96
N GLU A 118 -16.75 -1.53 3.41
CA GLU A 118 -17.01 -0.11 3.18
C GLU A 118 -17.55 0.57 4.45
N ILE A 119 -16.73 1.44 5.04
CA ILE A 119 -17.05 2.18 6.27
C ILE A 119 -17.65 3.55 5.94
N CYS A 120 -17.12 4.21 4.91
CA CYS A 120 -17.58 5.48 4.39
C CYS A 120 -17.73 5.34 2.88
N ILE A 121 -18.95 5.49 2.37
CA ILE A 121 -19.29 5.27 0.98
C ILE A 121 -19.63 6.61 0.34
N SER A 122 -19.11 6.83 -0.87
CA SER A 122 -19.64 7.86 -1.77
C SER A 122 -19.23 7.58 -3.21
N ASN A 123 -20.18 7.77 -4.14
CA ASN A 123 -19.92 7.72 -5.58
C ASN A 123 -19.38 9.05 -6.14
N ASN A 124 -19.40 10.12 -5.34
CA ASN A 124 -18.87 11.42 -5.73
C ASN A 124 -17.36 11.48 -5.44
N SER A 125 -16.56 11.83 -6.45
CA SER A 125 -15.10 11.92 -6.32
C SER A 125 -14.65 13.04 -5.37
N LEU A 126 -15.49 14.04 -5.11
CA LEU A 126 -15.24 15.16 -4.18
C LEU A 126 -15.59 14.84 -2.73
N MET A 127 -16.39 13.79 -2.49
CA MET A 127 -16.78 13.33 -1.17
C MET A 127 -15.80 12.28 -0.64
N SER A 128 -15.97 11.92 0.62
CA SER A 128 -15.08 11.00 1.29
C SER A 128 -15.46 9.55 1.07
N SER A 129 -14.45 8.69 1.10
CA SER A 129 -14.64 7.24 1.20
C SER A 129 -13.60 6.64 2.12
N LEU A 130 -13.93 5.51 2.75
CA LEU A 130 -13.03 4.72 3.59
C LEU A 130 -13.45 3.26 3.45
N SER A 131 -12.51 2.44 3.00
CA SER A 131 -12.68 1.00 2.86
C SER A 131 -11.49 0.30 3.48
N CYS A 132 -11.75 -0.76 4.23
CA CYS A 132 -10.72 -1.47 4.99
C CYS A 132 -10.89 -2.98 4.91
N SER A 133 -9.79 -3.72 4.89
CA SER A 133 -9.85 -5.15 5.17
C SER A 133 -10.32 -5.42 6.60
N ASP A 134 -10.63 -6.69 6.89
CA ASP A 134 -10.98 -7.11 8.25
C ASP A 134 -9.96 -6.64 9.30
N SER A 135 -10.46 -6.34 10.49
CA SER A 135 -9.69 -5.82 11.64
C SER A 135 -8.85 -4.57 11.36
N LEU A 136 -9.20 -3.80 10.31
CA LEU A 136 -8.51 -2.58 9.88
C LEU A 136 -7.01 -2.80 9.64
N LEU A 137 -6.68 -3.97 9.08
CA LEU A 137 -5.29 -4.36 8.78
C LEU A 137 -4.69 -3.57 7.61
N TYR A 138 -5.52 -3.26 6.61
CA TYR A 138 -5.23 -2.40 5.48
C TYR A 138 -6.44 -1.50 5.25
N CYS A 139 -6.22 -0.21 4.96
CA CYS A 139 -7.29 0.69 4.57
C CYS A 139 -6.89 1.60 3.40
N TYR A 140 -7.89 2.02 2.63
CA TYR A 140 -7.77 3.07 1.63
C TYR A 140 -8.90 4.08 1.84
N ALA A 141 -8.55 5.36 1.81
CA ALA A 141 -9.50 6.44 1.98
C ALA A 141 -9.28 7.56 0.97
N ARG A 142 -10.37 8.27 0.67
CA ARG A 142 -10.35 9.48 -0.17
C ARG A 142 -10.95 10.65 0.56
N ASN A 143 -10.38 11.82 0.35
CA ASN A 143 -10.82 13.10 0.91
C ASN A 143 -11.09 13.02 2.42
N ILE A 144 -10.13 12.57 3.23
CA ILE A 144 -10.29 12.52 4.69
C ILE A 144 -9.33 13.49 5.38
N PHE A 145 -9.58 13.78 6.66
CA PHE A 145 -8.68 14.58 7.49
C PHE A 145 -8.25 13.82 8.75
N PHE A 146 -7.06 14.18 9.23
CA PHE A 146 -6.57 13.94 10.58
C PHE A 146 -6.27 15.30 11.21
N ASP A 147 -6.93 15.63 12.30
CA ASP A 147 -6.68 16.81 13.10
C ASP A 147 -5.64 16.49 14.17
N LEU A 148 -4.44 17.03 14.02
CA LEU A 148 -3.33 16.83 14.95
C LEU A 148 -3.16 18.04 15.88
N SER A 149 -4.18 18.88 16.05
CA SER A 149 -4.14 20.06 16.92
C SER A 149 -3.88 19.70 18.39
N SER A 150 -4.36 18.55 18.86
CA SER A 150 -4.07 18.04 20.21
C SER A 150 -2.69 17.39 20.35
N PHE A 151 -1.98 17.12 19.25
CA PHE A 151 -0.71 16.41 19.30
C PHE A 151 0.42 17.28 19.86
N GLN A 152 0.74 17.05 21.14
CA GLN A 152 1.90 17.66 21.81
C GLN A 152 3.16 16.83 21.55
N VAL A 153 4.14 17.40 20.85
CA VAL A 153 5.40 16.72 20.50
C VAL A 153 6.36 16.64 21.69
N ALA A 154 6.43 17.68 22.51
CA ALA A 154 7.38 17.75 23.62
C ALA A 154 7.18 16.59 24.61
N GLY A 155 8.21 15.76 24.79
CA GLY A 155 8.15 14.59 25.67
C GLY A 155 7.30 13.43 25.14
N SER A 156 6.82 13.49 23.89
CA SER A 156 6.03 12.41 23.30
C SER A 156 6.87 11.14 23.11
N ALA A 157 6.31 10.02 23.56
CA ALA A 157 6.89 8.69 23.41
C ALA A 157 6.51 8.07 22.07
N ARG A 158 7.30 7.08 21.65
CA ARG A 158 7.01 6.24 20.48
C ARG A 158 5.86 5.27 20.77
N TYR A 159 5.17 4.82 19.73
CA TYR A 159 4.12 3.78 19.79
C TYR A 159 2.86 4.17 20.58
N ARG A 160 2.50 5.46 20.56
CA ARG A 160 1.26 5.95 21.17
C ARG A 160 0.00 5.46 20.46
N ASN A 161 -0.97 5.00 21.24
CA ASN A 161 -2.26 4.47 20.77
C ASN A 161 -3.44 5.43 21.03
N ASP A 162 -3.12 6.64 21.47
CA ASP A 162 -4.04 7.68 21.97
C ASP A 162 -3.83 9.01 21.25
N LEU A 163 -3.26 8.97 20.04
CA LEU A 163 -2.94 10.18 19.28
C LEU A 163 -4.18 10.89 18.74
N ILE A 164 -5.19 10.13 18.31
CA ILE A 164 -6.39 10.65 17.67
C ILE A 164 -7.58 10.47 18.62
N HIS A 165 -8.29 11.57 18.86
CA HIS A 165 -9.46 11.68 19.71
C HIS A 165 -10.75 11.88 18.90
N GLU A 166 -11.88 12.00 19.60
CA GLU A 166 -13.17 12.26 18.99
C GLU A 166 -13.19 13.60 18.25
N GLY A 167 -13.71 13.61 17.02
CA GLY A 167 -13.72 14.79 16.15
C GLY A 167 -12.41 15.05 15.40
N GLU A 168 -11.33 14.32 15.71
CA GLU A 168 -10.01 14.53 15.11
C GLU A 168 -9.73 13.69 13.86
N ILE A 169 -10.71 12.90 13.42
CA ILE A 169 -10.62 12.16 12.17
C ILE A 169 -12.01 12.06 11.55
N GLY A 170 -12.06 12.25 10.23
CA GLY A 170 -13.32 12.10 9.52
C GLY A 170 -13.28 12.49 8.07
N GLY A 171 -14.48 12.61 7.51
CA GLY A 171 -14.73 13.00 6.13
C GLY A 171 -16.18 13.38 5.93
N ASN A 172 -16.59 13.56 4.67
CA ASN A 172 -17.94 13.78 4.22
C ASN A 172 -18.43 12.55 3.45
N CYS A 173 -18.98 11.58 4.17
CA CYS A 173 -19.52 10.36 3.59
C CYS A 173 -20.96 10.59 3.11
N GLU A 174 -21.31 9.99 1.97
CA GLU A 174 -22.71 9.90 1.55
C GLU A 174 -23.47 8.91 2.44
N ILE A 175 -22.84 7.77 2.75
CA ILE A 175 -23.32 6.78 3.72
C ILE A 175 -22.17 6.46 4.67
N PHE A 176 -22.41 6.57 5.97
CA PHE A 176 -21.45 6.22 7.02
C PHE A 176 -21.93 5.00 7.82
N ASN A 177 -21.18 3.91 7.72
CA ASN A 177 -21.47 2.62 8.36
C ASN A 177 -20.69 2.48 9.66
N SER A 178 -21.12 3.16 10.72
CA SER A 178 -20.46 3.12 12.03
C SER A 178 -20.42 1.71 12.65
N GLU A 179 -21.43 0.87 12.39
CA GLU A 179 -21.44 -0.53 12.83
C GLU A 179 -20.33 -1.37 12.18
N VAL A 180 -20.04 -1.13 10.89
CA VAL A 180 -18.96 -1.78 10.15
C VAL A 180 -17.59 -1.34 10.65
N LEU A 181 -17.45 -0.07 11.04
CA LEU A 181 -16.25 0.38 11.74
C LEU A 181 -16.09 -0.36 13.08
N ASN A 182 -17.14 -0.31 13.92
CA ASN A 182 -17.10 -0.86 15.28
C ASN A 182 -16.81 -2.36 15.32
N ARG A 183 -17.38 -3.16 14.41
CA ARG A 183 -17.10 -4.61 14.33
C ARG A 183 -15.65 -4.93 13.96
N ASN A 184 -14.97 -4.03 13.24
CA ASN A 184 -13.59 -4.19 12.79
C ASN A 184 -12.57 -3.59 13.79
N LEU A 185 -13.02 -3.12 14.96
CA LEU A 185 -12.15 -2.65 16.05
C LEU A 185 -11.73 -3.79 17.00
N ASP A 186 -11.79 -5.04 16.54
CA ASP A 186 -11.58 -6.26 17.32
C ASP A 186 -10.08 -6.54 17.61
N ALA A 187 -9.18 -6.02 16.79
CA ALA A 187 -7.74 -6.03 17.04
C ALA A 187 -7.21 -4.61 17.22
N LYS A 188 -6.74 -4.26 18.43
CA LYS A 188 -6.18 -2.94 18.77
C LYS A 188 -4.76 -3.07 19.30
N SER A 189 -3.78 -2.77 18.46
CA SER A 189 -2.38 -2.66 18.86
C SER A 189 -1.60 -1.87 17.80
N TYR A 190 -0.65 -1.04 18.23
CA TYR A 190 0.02 -0.02 17.41
C TYR A 190 0.51 -0.57 16.07
N LEU A 191 1.31 -1.64 16.07
CA LEU A 191 1.88 -2.26 14.86
C LEU A 191 1.05 -3.45 14.34
N GLN A 192 -0.18 -3.63 14.82
CA GLN A 192 -1.06 -4.73 14.38
C GLN A 192 -2.21 -4.25 13.52
N SER A 193 -2.77 -3.06 13.77
CA SER A 193 -3.88 -2.52 12.99
C SER A 193 -3.92 -0.98 13.03
N TRP A 194 -4.81 -0.42 12.21
CA TRP A 194 -5.14 1.02 12.20
C TRP A 194 -6.33 1.37 13.12
N ALA A 195 -6.74 0.43 13.97
CA ALA A 195 -7.94 0.59 14.80
C ALA A 195 -7.83 1.75 15.81
N HIS A 196 -6.64 2.08 16.31
CA HIS A 196 -6.46 3.18 17.25
C HIS A 196 -6.65 4.56 16.62
N GLU A 197 -6.26 4.71 15.36
CA GLU A 197 -6.37 5.94 14.59
C GLU A 197 -7.76 6.10 14.00
N LEU A 198 -8.41 4.99 13.60
CA LEU A 198 -9.71 5.02 12.92
C LEU A 198 -10.92 4.90 13.85
N LYS A 199 -10.77 4.48 15.12
CA LYS A 199 -11.91 4.27 16.05
C LYS A 199 -12.84 5.49 16.22
N HIS A 200 -12.34 6.69 15.97
CA HIS A 200 -13.08 7.95 16.13
C HIS A 200 -13.51 8.56 14.79
N PHE A 201 -13.39 7.81 13.68
CA PHE A 201 -13.82 8.28 12.37
C PHE A 201 -15.29 8.71 12.41
N SER A 202 -15.54 9.93 11.94
CA SER A 202 -16.87 10.52 11.90
C SER A 202 -17.16 11.14 10.53
N SER A 203 -18.44 11.20 10.16
CA SER A 203 -18.88 11.88 8.94
C SER A 203 -19.46 13.26 9.27
N SER A 204 -19.10 14.26 8.47
CA SER A 204 -19.64 15.61 8.52
C SER A 204 -19.98 16.12 7.12
N ASN A 205 -21.25 16.45 6.90
CA ASN A 205 -21.76 16.88 5.59
C ASN A 205 -21.18 18.22 5.11
N SER A 206 -20.66 19.04 6.02
CA SER A 206 -20.04 20.35 5.70
C SER A 206 -18.56 20.23 5.33
N PHE A 207 -17.94 19.08 5.57
CA PHE A 207 -16.52 18.90 5.29
C PHE A 207 -16.27 18.82 3.79
N SER A 208 -15.22 19.53 3.35
CA SER A 208 -14.61 19.36 2.04
C SER A 208 -13.11 19.62 2.18
N VAL A 209 -12.29 18.94 1.38
CA VAL A 209 -10.85 19.20 1.36
C VAL A 209 -10.61 20.53 0.65
N SER A 210 -10.35 21.57 1.44
CA SER A 210 -10.13 22.95 1.03
C SER A 210 -9.16 23.65 1.98
N GLN A 211 -8.60 24.79 1.56
CA GLN A 211 -7.72 25.61 2.39
C GLN A 211 -8.44 26.24 3.60
N GLU A 212 -9.77 26.25 3.61
CA GLU A 212 -10.56 26.72 4.76
C GLU A 212 -10.69 25.66 5.85
N ASN A 213 -10.66 24.37 5.47
CA ASN A 213 -10.86 23.24 6.37
C ASN A 213 -9.56 22.50 6.73
N CYS A 214 -8.44 22.84 6.08
CA CYS A 214 -7.19 22.10 6.15
C CYS A 214 -6.00 23.05 6.18
N ASP A 215 -5.08 22.87 7.12
CA ASP A 215 -3.83 23.62 7.18
C ASP A 215 -2.80 23.06 6.17
N ILE A 216 -2.86 21.74 5.94
CA ILE A 216 -2.02 21.02 4.97
C ILE A 216 -2.91 20.11 4.15
N ILE A 217 -2.70 20.12 2.83
CA ILE A 217 -3.37 19.20 1.90
C ILE A 217 -2.31 18.39 1.16
N PHE A 218 -2.37 17.07 1.34
CA PHE A 218 -1.65 16.13 0.50
C PHE A 218 -2.48 15.83 -0.75
N GLU A 219 -2.09 16.47 -1.86
CA GLU A 219 -2.77 16.34 -3.16
C GLU A 219 -2.40 15.06 -3.92
N ARG A 220 -1.23 14.46 -3.62
CA ARG A 220 -0.83 13.17 -4.22
C ARG A 220 -1.29 12.00 -3.35
N PRO A 221 -1.37 10.79 -3.93
CA PRO A 221 -1.56 9.58 -3.14
C PRO A 221 -0.50 9.51 -2.04
N THR A 222 -0.97 9.28 -0.81
CA THR A 222 -0.12 9.32 0.38
C THR A 222 -0.17 7.98 1.11
N VAL A 223 0.98 7.54 1.61
CA VAL A 223 1.06 6.38 2.50
C VAL A 223 1.32 6.87 3.91
N LEU A 224 0.43 6.53 4.86
CA LEU A 224 0.72 6.70 6.29
C LEU A 224 1.38 5.43 6.79
N MET A 225 2.61 5.50 7.28
CA MET A 225 3.35 4.30 7.68
C MET A 225 3.68 4.33 9.16
N LYS A 226 3.13 3.38 9.93
CA LYS A 226 3.64 3.08 11.27
C LYS A 226 4.86 2.20 11.15
N LEU A 227 5.93 2.59 11.82
CA LEU A 227 7.26 1.99 11.64
C LEU A 227 7.63 1.10 12.82
N ASP A 228 8.26 -0.04 12.53
CA ASP A 228 8.98 -0.82 13.52
C ASP A 228 10.38 -0.18 13.77
N ALA A 229 11.24 -0.89 14.49
CA ALA A 229 12.57 -0.40 14.85
C ALA A 229 13.54 -0.45 13.66
N SER A 230 14.21 0.66 13.37
CA SER A 230 15.28 0.78 12.38
C SER A 230 16.65 0.24 12.84
N ILE A 231 16.70 -0.43 14.01
CA ILE A 231 17.94 -0.82 14.69
C ILE A 231 18.70 -1.96 13.99
N ASN A 232 18.01 -2.78 13.21
CA ASN A 232 18.62 -3.80 12.35
C ASN A 232 17.71 -4.16 11.18
N MET A 233 18.27 -4.87 10.20
CA MET A 233 17.54 -5.29 9.01
C MET A 233 16.32 -6.15 9.35
N TYR A 234 16.44 -7.05 10.34
CA TYR A 234 15.35 -7.94 10.74
C TYR A 234 14.11 -7.17 11.22
N HIS A 235 14.27 -6.08 11.97
CA HIS A 235 13.13 -5.27 12.42
C HIS A 235 12.66 -4.28 11.36
N HIS A 236 13.54 -3.66 10.58
CA HIS A 236 13.07 -2.62 9.67
C HIS A 236 12.49 -3.16 8.37
N PHE A 237 13.03 -4.28 7.86
CA PHE A 237 12.56 -4.80 6.56
C PHE A 237 11.15 -5.37 6.61
N CYS A 238 10.61 -5.71 7.79
CA CYS A 238 9.19 -6.03 7.86
C CYS A 238 8.30 -4.85 7.50
N ASP A 239 8.73 -3.60 7.72
CA ASP A 239 8.02 -2.41 7.27
C ASP A 239 7.94 -2.40 5.73
N PHE A 240 9.08 -2.58 5.05
CA PHE A 240 9.15 -2.55 3.59
C PHE A 240 8.45 -3.73 2.91
N VAL A 241 8.55 -4.94 3.49
CA VAL A 241 7.85 -6.12 2.95
C VAL A 241 6.34 -5.93 3.03
N ASN A 242 5.83 -5.43 4.17
CA ASN A 242 4.39 -5.18 4.33
C ASN A 242 3.92 -4.00 3.48
N LEU A 243 4.76 -2.97 3.28
CA LEU A 243 4.47 -1.89 2.33
C LEU A 243 4.39 -2.41 0.90
N TYR A 244 5.35 -3.23 0.47
CA TYR A 244 5.35 -3.86 -0.86
C TYR A 244 4.12 -4.75 -1.08
N ALA A 245 3.77 -5.59 -0.10
CA ALA A 245 2.53 -6.36 -0.12
C ALA A 245 1.28 -5.46 -0.24
N SER A 246 1.30 -4.29 0.41
CA SER A 246 0.21 -3.31 0.32
C SER A 246 0.11 -2.66 -1.06
N LEU A 247 1.20 -2.54 -1.82
CA LEU A 247 1.15 -2.07 -3.22
C LEU A 247 0.35 -3.02 -4.12
N HIS A 248 0.46 -4.34 -3.87
CA HIS A 248 -0.36 -5.34 -4.55
C HIS A 248 -1.85 -5.19 -4.19
N ILE A 249 -2.18 -4.99 -2.91
CA ILE A 249 -3.57 -4.77 -2.46
C ILE A 249 -4.15 -3.47 -3.04
N ASN A 250 -3.32 -2.44 -3.16
CA ASN A 250 -3.69 -1.16 -3.75
C ASN A 250 -3.69 -1.18 -5.29
N ASN A 251 -3.17 -2.25 -5.90
CA ASN A 251 -2.99 -2.42 -7.33
C ASN A 251 -2.24 -1.24 -8.00
N SER A 252 -1.25 -0.66 -7.31
CA SER A 252 -0.49 0.49 -7.80
C SER A 252 0.94 0.47 -7.30
N PHE A 253 1.89 0.63 -8.23
CA PHE A 253 3.33 0.72 -7.97
C PHE A 253 3.90 2.12 -8.24
N ALA A 254 3.07 3.15 -8.37
CA ALA A 254 3.55 4.51 -8.64
C ALA A 254 4.56 4.98 -7.59
N GLN A 255 5.65 5.64 -8.01
CA GLN A 255 6.63 6.25 -7.09
C GLN A 255 6.37 7.73 -6.80
N GLN A 256 5.44 8.37 -7.53
CA GLN A 256 5.03 9.75 -7.30
C GLN A 256 4.00 9.85 -6.17
N ILE A 257 4.38 9.35 -5.00
CA ILE A 257 3.55 9.31 -3.79
C ILE A 257 4.22 10.09 -2.67
N ASP A 258 3.43 10.60 -1.74
CA ASP A 258 3.96 11.11 -0.47
C ASP A 258 3.97 9.97 0.57
N VAL A 259 4.96 9.99 1.48
CA VAL A 259 5.03 9.05 2.60
C VAL A 259 5.09 9.85 3.88
N VAL A 260 4.21 9.54 4.83
CA VAL A 260 4.23 10.11 6.18
C VAL A 260 4.64 9.03 7.15
N TRP A 261 5.76 9.24 7.84
CA TRP A 261 6.17 8.40 8.95
C TRP A 261 5.30 8.72 10.16
N TRP A 262 4.38 7.81 10.46
CA TRP A 262 3.52 7.83 11.63
C TRP A 262 4.32 7.39 12.86
N ASP A 263 5.30 8.21 13.23
CA ASP A 263 6.12 8.05 14.43
C ASP A 263 5.87 9.21 15.38
N THR A 264 5.58 8.88 16.64
CA THR A 264 5.15 9.84 17.67
C THR A 264 6.29 10.25 18.59
N HIS A 265 7.51 9.77 18.37
CA HIS A 265 8.64 10.11 19.22
C HIS A 265 9.04 11.58 19.04
N SER A 266 9.27 12.28 20.16
CA SER A 266 9.60 13.71 20.15
C SER A 266 10.86 14.08 19.36
N GLU A 267 11.80 13.15 19.21
CA GLU A 267 13.03 13.30 18.42
C GLU A 267 12.91 12.79 16.97
N GLY A 268 11.71 12.39 16.54
CA GLY A 268 11.47 11.85 15.20
C GLY A 268 11.91 10.39 15.03
N PHE A 269 11.99 9.96 13.76
CA PHE A 269 12.37 8.59 13.39
C PHE A 269 13.80 8.57 12.84
N ILE A 270 14.68 7.79 13.48
CA ILE A 270 16.09 7.71 13.08
C ILE A 270 16.28 6.49 12.18
N ASP A 271 16.45 6.71 10.87
CA ASP A 271 16.66 5.62 9.89
C ASP A 271 18.02 5.72 9.18
N LYS A 272 19.10 5.65 9.96
CA LYS A 272 20.45 5.91 9.44
C LYS A 272 20.97 4.82 8.50
N PHE A 273 20.59 3.57 8.75
CA PHE A 273 21.20 2.41 8.08
C PHE A 273 20.46 1.97 6.83
N PHE A 274 19.13 2.13 6.82
CA PHE A 274 18.27 1.52 5.82
C PHE A 274 17.34 2.53 5.13
N GLY A 275 17.42 3.81 5.50
CA GLY A 275 16.57 4.86 4.95
C GLY A 275 16.68 5.09 3.45
N ILE A 276 17.76 4.63 2.81
CA ILE A 276 17.87 4.61 1.35
C ILE A 276 16.78 3.75 0.69
N THR A 277 16.26 2.74 1.40
CA THR A 277 15.25 1.82 0.89
C THR A 277 13.92 2.52 0.58
N TRP A 278 13.62 3.66 1.22
CA TRP A 278 12.45 4.48 0.90
C TRP A 278 12.43 4.97 -0.55
N GLU A 279 13.60 5.15 -1.19
CA GLU A 279 13.71 5.57 -2.59
C GLU A 279 13.15 4.52 -3.57
N ALA A 280 13.08 3.25 -3.15
CA ALA A 280 12.40 2.20 -3.92
C ALA A 280 10.87 2.40 -3.93
N PHE A 281 10.30 3.09 -2.95
CA PHE A 281 8.84 3.27 -2.82
C PHE A 281 8.37 4.64 -3.28
N SER A 282 9.16 5.68 -3.02
CA SER A 282 8.82 7.05 -3.41
C SER A 282 10.04 7.82 -3.90
N VAL A 283 9.85 8.67 -4.91
CA VAL A 283 10.85 9.65 -5.33
C VAL A 283 10.98 10.82 -4.33
N LYS A 284 10.13 10.85 -3.30
CA LYS A 284 10.14 11.86 -2.25
C LYS A 284 10.62 11.28 -0.93
N LYS A 285 11.28 12.14 -0.16
CA LYS A 285 11.64 11.83 1.22
C LYS A 285 10.38 11.76 2.09
N PRO A 286 10.32 10.81 3.04
CA PRO A 286 9.22 10.76 3.99
C PRO A 286 9.11 12.04 4.82
N THR A 287 7.88 12.41 5.15
CA THR A 287 7.56 13.50 6.09
C THR A 287 7.32 12.91 7.47
N GLU A 288 7.99 13.43 8.48
CA GLU A 288 7.74 13.02 9.86
C GLU A 288 6.43 13.59 10.40
N LEU A 289 5.67 12.78 11.13
CA LEU A 289 4.41 13.19 11.76
C LEU A 289 4.57 14.38 12.71
N ILE A 290 5.70 14.51 13.41
CA ILE A 290 5.99 15.64 14.31
C ILE A 290 5.99 17.00 13.59
N ASN A 291 6.27 17.03 12.28
CA ASN A 291 6.22 18.26 11.47
C ASN A 291 4.79 18.68 11.10
N LEU A 292 3.82 17.80 11.34
CA LEU A 292 2.39 17.99 11.13
C LEU A 292 1.64 18.26 12.45
N ALA A 293 2.34 18.21 13.60
CA ALA A 293 1.73 18.50 14.89
C ALA A 293 1.13 19.90 14.94
N GLY A 294 -0.01 20.03 15.62
CA GLY A 294 -0.74 21.28 15.75
C GLY A 294 -1.60 21.64 14.53
N LYS A 295 -1.68 20.78 13.51
CA LYS A 295 -2.32 21.09 12.22
C LYS A 295 -3.44 20.11 11.89
N ARG A 296 -4.45 20.59 11.17
CA ARG A 296 -5.43 19.75 10.49
C ARG A 296 -4.92 19.37 9.10
N VAL A 297 -4.62 18.10 8.93
CA VAL A 297 -4.01 17.54 7.71
C VAL A 297 -5.08 16.81 6.92
N CYS A 298 -5.23 17.17 5.65
CA CYS A 298 -6.16 16.53 4.74
C CYS A 298 -5.43 15.76 3.65
N PHE A 299 -6.04 14.65 3.22
CA PHE A 299 -5.51 13.77 2.19
C PHE A 299 -6.56 13.58 1.10
N ARG A 300 -6.18 13.81 -0.16
CA ARG A 300 -7.02 13.46 -1.31
C ARG A 300 -7.16 11.96 -1.45
N ASP A 301 -6.04 11.26 -1.35
CA ASP A 301 -5.95 9.80 -1.42
C ASP A 301 -4.93 9.34 -0.39
N VAL A 302 -5.33 8.41 0.47
CA VAL A 302 -4.45 7.89 1.52
C VAL A 302 -4.60 6.39 1.72
N MET A 303 -3.45 5.72 1.70
CA MET A 303 -3.30 4.29 1.99
C MET A 303 -2.73 4.13 3.40
N LEU A 304 -3.38 3.26 4.17
CA LEU A 304 -2.96 2.79 5.47
C LEU A 304 -2.55 1.32 5.28
N PRO A 305 -1.25 1.03 5.06
CA PRO A 305 -0.75 -0.27 4.63
C PRO A 305 -0.85 -1.33 5.73
N LEU A 306 -0.60 -2.59 5.34
CA LEU A 306 -0.32 -3.67 6.28
C LEU A 306 0.84 -3.31 7.21
N LEU A 307 0.77 -3.79 8.46
CA LEU A 307 1.72 -3.43 9.50
C LEU A 307 2.65 -4.59 9.90
N ALA A 308 3.86 -4.25 10.31
CA ALA A 308 4.95 -5.17 10.63
C ALA A 308 4.62 -6.30 11.61
N ARG A 309 3.78 -6.04 12.62
CA ARG A 309 3.56 -6.98 13.75
C ARG A 309 2.15 -7.54 13.79
N GLN A 310 1.43 -7.54 12.68
CA GLN A 310 0.12 -8.20 12.54
C GLN A 310 0.13 -9.62 13.14
N ARG A 311 -0.97 -10.02 13.78
CA ARG A 311 -1.11 -11.39 14.26
C ARG A 311 -1.15 -12.32 13.05
N PHE A 312 -0.25 -13.31 13.03
CA PHE A 312 -0.04 -14.16 11.84
C PHE A 312 0.32 -13.34 10.58
N GLY A 313 1.01 -12.21 10.77
CA GLY A 313 1.41 -11.30 9.69
C GLY A 313 2.65 -11.71 8.93
N LEU A 314 2.97 -11.03 7.82
CA LEU A 314 4.16 -11.33 7.04
C LEU A 314 5.45 -10.92 7.77
N PHE A 315 6.52 -11.66 7.48
CA PHE A 315 7.89 -11.45 7.99
C PHE A 315 8.07 -11.69 9.50
N TYR A 316 7.55 -10.84 10.37
CA TYR A 316 7.89 -10.86 11.80
C TYR A 316 7.10 -11.93 12.59
N ASN A 317 5.78 -11.96 12.41
CA ASN A 317 4.86 -12.88 13.08
C ASN A 317 4.34 -13.98 12.14
N MET A 318 5.09 -14.26 11.08
CA MET A 318 4.67 -15.17 10.03
C MET A 318 4.66 -16.61 10.54
N PRO A 319 3.54 -17.33 10.43
CA PRO A 319 3.53 -18.76 10.70
C PRO A 319 4.51 -19.46 9.73
N LEU A 320 5.47 -20.20 10.29
CA LEU A 320 6.40 -20.99 9.48
C LEU A 320 5.81 -22.38 9.26
N THR A 321 5.58 -22.74 7.99
CA THR A 321 5.20 -24.11 7.61
C THR A 321 6.45 -25.00 7.59
N PRO A 322 6.56 -26.01 8.48
CA PRO A 322 7.76 -26.84 8.57
C PRO A 322 8.10 -27.53 7.24
N GLY A 323 9.37 -27.48 6.85
CA GLY A 323 9.86 -28.11 5.62
C GLY A 323 9.62 -27.29 4.35
N CYS A 324 8.88 -26.18 4.42
CA CYS A 324 8.64 -25.29 3.28
C CYS A 324 9.60 -24.11 3.23
N SER A 325 9.96 -23.67 2.03
CA SER A 325 10.88 -22.56 1.79
C SER A 325 10.69 -21.94 0.41
N GLY A 326 11.24 -20.73 0.23
CA GLY A 326 11.17 -19.97 -1.01
C GLY A 326 9.82 -19.29 -1.18
N SER A 327 9.63 -18.11 -0.59
CA SER A 327 8.42 -17.31 -0.82
C SER A 327 8.56 -16.51 -2.12
N GLY A 328 7.60 -16.65 -3.03
CA GLY A 328 7.48 -15.85 -4.24
C GLY A 328 7.34 -14.36 -3.94
N LEU A 329 6.55 -14.00 -2.92
CA LEU A 329 6.39 -12.63 -2.43
C LEU A 329 7.72 -12.01 -1.99
N ILE A 330 8.50 -12.72 -1.17
CA ILE A 330 9.80 -12.21 -0.68
C ILE A 330 10.82 -12.16 -1.82
N HIS A 331 10.78 -13.14 -2.73
CA HIS A 331 11.62 -13.13 -3.92
C HIS A 331 11.31 -11.93 -4.83
N SER A 332 10.04 -11.68 -5.15
CA SER A 332 9.65 -10.54 -5.99
C SER A 332 9.96 -9.20 -5.31
N PHE A 333 9.78 -9.11 -3.99
CA PHE A 333 10.19 -7.96 -3.19
C PHE A 333 11.69 -7.67 -3.34
N SER A 334 12.55 -8.70 -3.26
CA SER A 334 13.99 -8.54 -3.44
C SER A 334 14.32 -7.96 -4.83
N HIS A 335 13.76 -8.54 -5.89
CA HIS A 335 13.95 -8.04 -7.26
C HIS A 335 13.44 -6.61 -7.44
N PHE A 336 12.31 -6.27 -6.80
CA PHE A 336 11.76 -4.92 -6.78
C PHE A 336 12.72 -3.91 -6.16
N ILE A 337 13.26 -4.20 -4.97
CA ILE A 337 14.20 -3.31 -4.26
C ILE A 337 15.50 -3.16 -5.05
N LEU A 338 16.10 -4.27 -5.48
CA LEU A 338 17.37 -4.24 -6.21
C LEU A 338 17.28 -3.44 -7.50
N HIS A 339 16.18 -3.59 -8.25
CA HIS A 339 15.96 -2.85 -9.48
C HIS A 339 15.78 -1.35 -9.24
N ARG A 340 14.90 -0.98 -8.29
CA ARG A 340 14.59 0.44 -8.07
C ARG A 340 15.72 1.21 -7.40
N LEU A 341 16.55 0.54 -6.60
CA LEU A 341 17.77 1.11 -6.02
C LEU A 341 19.00 0.97 -6.92
N GLN A 342 18.84 0.40 -8.12
CA GLN A 342 19.93 0.20 -9.10
C GLN A 342 21.14 -0.54 -8.52
N VAL A 343 20.87 -1.54 -7.67
CA VAL A 343 21.93 -2.35 -7.07
C VAL A 343 22.38 -3.40 -8.08
N GLU A 344 23.56 -3.19 -8.65
CA GLU A 344 24.19 -4.14 -9.56
C GLU A 344 24.47 -5.47 -8.83
N GLN A 345 24.00 -6.57 -9.41
CA GLN A 345 24.34 -7.91 -8.96
C GLN A 345 25.49 -8.42 -9.82
N THR A 346 26.66 -8.62 -9.21
CA THR A 346 27.86 -9.10 -9.91
C THR A 346 27.81 -10.60 -10.19
N ASP A 347 26.92 -11.34 -9.52
CA ASP A 347 26.70 -12.78 -9.69
C ASP A 347 25.23 -13.09 -10.00
N LYS A 348 24.97 -14.12 -10.81
CA LYS A 348 23.60 -14.59 -11.09
C LYS A 348 23.07 -15.38 -9.88
N PHE A 349 21.94 -14.94 -9.33
CA PHE A 349 21.15 -15.69 -8.34
C PHE A 349 20.48 -16.91 -8.96
#